data_AF-A0A6C0C6J0-F1
#
_entry.id   AF-A0A6C0C6J0-F1
#
_cell.length_a   1.000
_cell.length_b   1.000
_cell.length_c   1.000
_cell.angle_alpha   90.00
_cell.angle_beta   90.00
_cell.angle_gamma   90.00
#
_symmetry.space_group_name_H-M   'P 1'
#
loop_
_entity.id
_entity.type
_entity.pdbx_description
1 polymer ?
#
loop_
_entity_poly.entity_id
_entity_poly.type
_entity_poly.pdbx_seq_one_letter_code
_entity_poly.pdbx_strand_id
1 'polypeptide(L)'
;MLSILSLSKAINKNKGTKYIAYQFILVFIFAIFYWMSDRIILLFPHLAKDLNLGTIKLADNFYSYLYFSFITQSTVGFGGTLPDGGHVVTTKSNLLRFFSLCQMASIIIITGWSLI
;
A
#
# COMPACT_ATOMS: atom_id res chain seq x y z
N MET A 1 36.13 23.25 -12.17
CA MET A 1 35.25 23.18 -10.99
C MET A 1 33.80 22.85 -11.41
N LEU A 2 33.62 21.73 -12.14
CA LEU A 2 32.34 21.00 -12.19
C LEU A 2 32.16 20.46 -10.77
N SER A 3 31.46 21.25 -9.97
CA SER A 3 31.59 21.24 -8.52
C SER A 3 30.97 19.98 -7.94
N ILE A 4 31.51 19.53 -6.81
CA ILE A 4 30.99 18.45 -5.96
C ILE A 4 29.45 18.56 -5.75
N LEU A 5 28.89 19.76 -5.88
CA LEU A 5 27.45 20.05 -5.90
C LEU A 5 26.67 19.42 -7.07
N SER A 6 27.22 19.36 -8.29
CA SER A 6 26.54 18.71 -9.43
C SER A 6 26.52 17.18 -9.26
N LEU A 7 27.62 16.61 -8.77
CA LEU A 7 27.72 15.19 -8.45
C LEU A 7 26.80 14.81 -7.27
N SER A 8 26.77 15.62 -6.22
CA SER A 8 25.88 15.46 -5.07
C SER A 8 24.41 15.51 -5.48
N LYS A 9 23.99 16.52 -6.26
CA LYS A 9 22.61 16.60 -6.79
C LYS A 9 22.25 15.42 -7.69
N ALA A 10 23.17 14.93 -8.53
CA ALA A 10 22.91 13.77 -9.38
C ALA A 10 22.77 12.46 -8.58
N ILE A 11 23.59 12.27 -7.54
CA ILE A 11 23.49 11.13 -6.61
C ILE A 11 22.16 11.19 -5.84
N ASN A 12 21.75 12.38 -5.40
CA ASN A 12 20.54 12.58 -4.61
C ASN A 12 19.25 12.40 -5.45
N LYS A 13 19.24 12.89 -6.70
CA LYS A 13 18.14 12.67 -7.66
C LYS A 13 17.85 11.19 -7.93
N ASN A 14 18.88 10.33 -7.91
CA ASN A 14 18.68 8.89 -8.07
C ASN A 14 18.07 8.23 -6.83
N LYS A 15 18.21 8.80 -5.63
CA LYS A 15 17.64 8.22 -4.41
C LYS A 15 16.12 8.34 -4.38
N GLY A 16 15.59 9.54 -4.66
CA GLY A 16 14.14 9.77 -4.68
C GLY A 16 13.42 8.92 -5.73
N THR A 17 13.93 8.87 -6.96
CA THR A 17 13.34 8.02 -8.03
C THR A 17 13.38 6.54 -7.67
N LYS A 18 14.50 6.05 -7.10
CA LYS A 18 14.61 4.66 -6.64
C LYS A 18 13.64 4.36 -5.50
N TYR A 19 13.49 5.29 -4.55
CA TYR A 19 12.53 5.16 -3.45
C TYR A 19 11.10 5.01 -3.98
N ILE A 20 10.67 5.87 -4.90
CA ILE A 20 9.33 5.79 -5.51
C ILE A 20 9.14 4.43 -6.18
N ALA A 21 10.11 4.00 -7.00
CA ALA A 21 10.04 2.70 -7.68
C ALA A 21 9.97 1.52 -6.69
N TYR A 22 10.80 1.52 -5.64
CA TYR A 22 10.78 0.48 -4.62
C TYR A 22 9.46 0.46 -3.86
N GLN A 23 8.87 1.61 -3.56
CA GLN A 23 7.58 1.64 -2.88
C GLN A 23 6.46 1.02 -3.72
N PHE A 24 6.38 1.33 -5.01
CA PHE A 24 5.39 0.70 -5.89
C PHE A 24 5.61 -0.82 -6.04
N ILE A 25 6.86 -1.28 -6.09
CA ILE A 25 7.18 -2.72 -6.11
C ILE A 25 6.77 -3.38 -4.79
N LEU A 26 7.11 -2.77 -3.65
CA LEU A 26 6.75 -3.28 -2.33
C LEU A 26 5.24 -3.34 -2.15
N VAL A 27 4.49 -2.35 -2.66
CA VAL A 27 3.02 -2.39 -2.66
C VAL A 27 2.49 -3.66 -3.33
N PHE A 28 3.08 -4.07 -4.46
CA PHE A 28 2.65 -5.29 -5.13
C PHE A 28 3.05 -6.56 -4.34
N ILE A 29 4.27 -6.59 -3.80
CA ILE A 29 4.77 -7.73 -3.00
C ILE A 29 3.91 -7.92 -1.74
N PHE A 30 3.63 -6.86 -1.00
CA PHE A 30 2.81 -6.94 0.21
C PHE A 30 1.35 -7.27 -0.10
N ALA A 31 0.80 -6.83 -1.23
CA ALA A 31 -0.51 -7.28 -1.68
C ALA A 31 -0.57 -8.80 -1.90
N ILE A 32 0.48 -9.40 -2.48
CA ILE A 32 0.61 -10.85 -2.62
C ILE A 32 0.69 -11.51 -1.24
N PHE A 33 1.47 -10.96 -0.31
CA PHE A 33 1.57 -11.52 1.05
C PHE A 33 0.23 -11.48 1.80
N TYR A 34 -0.54 -10.40 1.69
CA TYR A 34 -1.87 -10.35 2.26
C TYR A 34 -2.80 -11.40 1.63
N TRP A 35 -2.78 -11.52 0.30
CA TRP A 35 -3.57 -12.54 -0.39
C TRP A 35 -3.17 -13.97 0.02
N MET A 36 -1.86 -14.25 0.14
CA MET A 36 -1.37 -15.55 0.60
C MET A 36 -1.76 -15.83 2.05
N SER A 37 -1.69 -14.83 2.93
CA SER A 37 -2.11 -14.94 4.33
C SER A 37 -3.56 -15.41 4.44
N ASP A 38 -4.46 -14.77 3.70
CA ASP A 38 -5.88 -15.17 3.66
C ASP A 38 -6.07 -16.59 3.12
N ARG A 39 -5.30 -17.00 2.10
CA ARG A 39 -5.35 -18.37 1.56
C ARG A 39 -4.85 -19.42 2.54
N ILE A 40 -3.78 -19.13 3.28
CA ILE A 40 -3.26 -20.03 4.31
C ILE A 40 -4.32 -20.24 5.40
N ILE A 41 -4.94 -19.15 5.86
CA ILE A 41 -5.98 -19.22 6.89
C ILE A 41 -7.18 -20.04 6.42
N LEU A 42 -7.57 -19.91 5.15
CA LEU A 42 -8.66 -20.69 4.57
C LEU A 42 -8.34 -22.18 4.45
N LEU A 43 -7.10 -22.52 4.07
CA LEU A 43 -6.65 -23.91 3.95
C LEU A 43 -6.47 -24.59 5.31
N PHE A 44 -6.14 -23.80 6.34
CA PHE A 44 -5.82 -24.29 7.68
C PHE A 44 -6.65 -23.54 8.75
N PRO A 45 -7.97 -23.79 8.83
CA PRO A 45 -8.86 -23.05 9.73
C PRO A 45 -8.54 -23.22 11.22
N HIS A 46 -7.83 -24.30 11.59
CA HIS A 46 -7.34 -24.47 12.95
C HIS A 46 -6.30 -23.42 13.34
N LEU A 47 -5.44 -22.96 12.40
CA LEU A 47 -4.50 -21.86 12.65
C LEU A 47 -5.21 -20.59 13.07
N ALA A 48 -6.36 -20.27 12.46
CA ALA A 48 -7.13 -19.08 12.85
C ALA A 48 -7.65 -19.16 14.29
N LYS A 49 -8.03 -20.37 14.73
CA LYS A 49 -8.48 -20.63 16.10
C LYS A 49 -7.31 -20.54 17.08
N ASP A 50 -6.18 -21.18 16.75
CA ASP A 50 -5.00 -21.22 17.62
C ASP A 50 -4.36 -19.82 17.77
N LEU A 51 -4.41 -19.01 16.71
CA LEU A 51 -3.93 -17.63 16.70
C LEU A 51 -4.94 -16.62 17.26
N ASN A 52 -6.11 -17.06 17.73
CA ASN A 52 -7.19 -16.19 18.23
C ASN A 52 -7.55 -15.03 17.30
N LEU A 53 -7.57 -15.27 15.99
CA LEU A 53 -7.81 -14.22 14.98
C LEU A 53 -9.29 -13.78 14.87
N GLY A 54 -10.20 -14.44 15.58
CA GLY A 54 -11.63 -14.14 15.53
C GLY A 54 -12.26 -14.39 14.17
N THR A 55 -13.37 -13.69 13.87
CA THR A 55 -14.06 -13.80 12.57
C THR A 55 -13.32 -12.98 11.53
N ILE A 56 -12.61 -13.66 10.63
CA ILE A 56 -11.85 -13.01 9.55
C ILE A 56 -12.79 -12.72 8.38
N LYS A 57 -12.94 -11.44 8.03
CA LYS A 57 -13.58 -11.03 6.78
C LYS A 57 -12.54 -11.06 5.66
N LEU A 58 -12.72 -11.99 4.74
CA LEU A 58 -11.88 -12.08 3.55
C LEU A 58 -12.12 -10.89 2.63
N ALA A 59 -11.10 -10.47 1.91
CA ALA A 59 -11.26 -9.46 0.89
C ALA A 59 -11.94 -10.04 -0.37
N ASP A 60 -12.92 -9.32 -0.91
CA ASP A 60 -13.73 -9.78 -2.05
C ASP A 60 -12.95 -10.01 -3.34
N ASN A 61 -11.85 -9.27 -3.55
CA ASN A 61 -11.06 -9.31 -4.77
C ASN A 61 -9.60 -8.93 -4.52
N PHE A 62 -8.74 -9.18 -5.51
CA PHE A 62 -7.31 -8.89 -5.38
C PHE A 62 -6.99 -7.39 -5.21
N TYR A 63 -7.83 -6.51 -5.79
CA TYR A 63 -7.66 -5.06 -5.69
C TYR A 63 -7.78 -4.56 -4.25
N SER A 64 -8.54 -5.25 -3.40
CA SER A 64 -8.62 -4.95 -1.98
C SER A 64 -7.26 -5.15 -1.28
N TYR A 65 -6.52 -6.23 -1.58
CA TYR A 65 -5.17 -6.43 -1.03
C TYR A 65 -4.18 -5.40 -1.56
N LEU A 66 -4.28 -5.04 -2.84
CA LEU A 66 -3.46 -3.98 -3.43
C LEU A 66 -3.69 -2.65 -2.70
N TYR A 67 -4.94 -2.32 -2.42
CA TYR A 67 -5.31 -1.12 -1.69
C TYR A 67 -4.84 -1.15 -0.23
N PHE A 68 -5.02 -2.25 0.49
CA PHE A 68 -4.48 -2.39 1.85
C PHE A 68 -2.97 -2.18 1.85
N SER A 69 -2.26 -2.77 0.89
CA SER A 69 -0.83 -2.57 0.76
C SER A 69 -0.46 -1.12 0.46
N PHE A 70 -1.22 -0.42 -0.39
CA PHE A 70 -1.02 1.01 -0.63
C PHE A 70 -1.21 1.83 0.64
N ILE A 71 -2.22 1.53 1.46
CA ILE A 71 -2.45 2.23 2.74
C ILE A 71 -1.27 2.01 3.68
N THR A 72 -0.83 0.76 3.83
CA THR A 72 0.28 0.42 4.73
C THR A 72 1.56 1.15 4.31
N GLN A 73 1.91 1.13 3.02
CA GLN A 73 3.15 1.76 2.53
C GLN A 73 3.08 3.29 2.49
N SER A 74 1.90 3.87 2.24
CA SER A 74 1.71 5.32 2.29
C SER A 74 1.56 5.87 3.71
N THR A 75 1.41 5.00 4.72
CA THR A 75 1.18 5.36 6.14
C THR A 75 -0.03 6.26 6.40
N VAL A 76 -0.89 6.46 5.39
CA VAL A 76 -2.10 7.29 5.49
C VAL A 76 -3.05 6.73 6.54
N GLY A 77 -3.04 5.41 6.72
CA GLY A 77 -3.85 4.73 7.72
C GLY A 77 -5.31 5.14 7.60
N PHE A 78 -5.97 4.79 6.49
CA PHE A 78 -7.44 4.86 6.45
C PHE A 78 -8.00 3.81 7.41
N GLY A 79 -7.96 4.10 8.72
CA GLY A 79 -8.59 3.30 9.77
C GLY A 79 -10.12 3.34 9.67
N GLY A 80 -10.65 4.20 8.81
CA GLY A 80 -12.05 4.26 8.45
C GLY A 80 -12.34 3.31 7.29
N THR A 81 -12.87 2.16 7.66
CA THR A 81 -14.01 1.65 6.94
C THR A 81 -14.97 2.81 6.60
N LEU A 82 -15.59 2.78 5.42
CA LEU A 82 -16.79 3.57 5.10
C LEU A 82 -17.77 3.57 6.30
N PRO A 83 -18.73 4.51 6.38
CA PRO A 83 -19.68 4.58 7.50
C PRO A 83 -20.41 3.25 7.82
N ASP A 84 -20.43 2.32 6.87
CA ASP A 84 -20.99 0.97 6.96
C ASP A 84 -20.00 -0.13 7.40
N GLY A 85 -18.75 0.20 7.74
CA GLY A 85 -17.73 -0.81 8.05
C GLY A 85 -17.06 -1.43 6.80
N GLY A 86 -17.34 -0.92 5.59
CA GLY A 86 -16.80 -1.41 4.32
C GLY A 86 -15.47 -0.78 3.90
N HIS A 87 -14.77 -1.37 2.93
CA HIS A 87 -13.52 -0.81 2.42
C HIS A 87 -13.77 0.25 1.35
N VAL A 88 -12.89 1.25 1.24
CA VAL A 88 -12.99 2.25 0.15
C VAL A 88 -12.92 1.58 -1.23
N VAL A 89 -12.25 0.43 -1.37
CA VAL A 89 -12.28 -0.36 -2.62
C VAL A 89 -13.63 -1.02 -2.87
N THR A 90 -14.39 -1.37 -1.83
CA THR A 90 -15.71 -1.97 -1.97
C THR A 90 -16.81 -0.91 -2.11
N THR A 91 -16.48 0.39 -1.96
CA THR A 91 -17.44 1.48 -2.21
C THR A 91 -17.98 1.41 -3.64
N LYS A 92 -19.26 1.70 -3.87
CA LYS A 92 -19.81 1.72 -5.23
C LYS A 92 -19.24 2.87 -6.10
N SER A 93 -18.69 3.90 -5.48
CA SER A 93 -18.19 5.10 -6.17
C SER A 93 -16.79 4.89 -6.76
N ASN A 94 -16.72 4.70 -8.08
CA ASN A 94 -15.44 4.66 -8.81
C ASN A 94 -14.64 5.97 -8.65
N LEU A 95 -15.33 7.11 -8.54
CA LEU A 95 -14.69 8.41 -8.36
C LEU A 95 -13.96 8.51 -7.01
N LEU A 96 -14.59 8.01 -5.94
CA LEU A 96 -13.98 7.98 -4.61
C LEU A 96 -12.74 7.07 -4.60
N ARG A 97 -12.84 5.89 -5.22
CA ARG A 97 -11.70 4.96 -5.38
C ARG A 97 -10.53 5.64 -6.09
N PHE A 98 -10.80 6.35 -7.18
CA PHE A 98 -9.78 7.06 -7.95
C PHE A 98 -9.10 8.16 -7.12
N PHE A 99 -9.86 9.01 -6.43
CA PHE A 99 -9.27 10.06 -5.60
C PHE A 99 -8.47 9.51 -4.42
N SER A 100 -8.93 8.45 -3.76
CA SER A 100 -8.16 7.79 -2.71
C SER A 100 -6.86 7.19 -3.24
N LEU A 101 -6.87 6.59 -4.43
CA LEU A 101 -5.64 6.11 -5.07
C LEU A 101 -4.67 7.27 -5.34
N CYS A 102 -5.17 8.36 -5.93
CA CYS A 102 -4.37 9.56 -6.20
C CYS A 102 -3.78 10.17 -4.92
N GLN A 103 -4.54 10.18 -3.82
CA GLN A 103 -4.06 10.67 -2.52
C GLN A 103 -2.96 9.80 -1.94
N MET A 104 -3.07 8.46 -2.03
CA MET A 104 -2.01 7.57 -1.54
C MET A 104 -0.76 7.65 -2.43
N ALA A 105 -0.95 7.71 -3.75
CA ALA A 105 0.14 7.86 -4.70
C ALA A 105 0.87 9.20 -4.52
N SER A 106 0.14 10.29 -4.24
CA SER A 106 0.74 11.60 -4.04
C SER A 106 1.69 11.62 -2.84
N ILE A 107 1.37 10.90 -1.76
CA ILE A 107 2.26 10.82 -0.59
C ILE A 107 3.56 10.09 -0.94
N ILE A 108 3.49 8.94 -1.62
CA ILE A 108 4.69 8.23 -2.07
C ILE A 108 5.56 9.13 -2.95
N ILE A 109 4.93 9.89 -3.87
CA ILE A 109 5.63 10.82 -4.76
C ILE A 109 6.23 12.00 -4.00
N ILE A 110 5.49 12.64 -3.09
CA ILE A 110 5.96 13.79 -2.30
C ILE A 110 7.13 13.36 -1.39
N THR A 111 7.01 12.21 -0.71
CA THR A 111 8.09 11.65 0.11
C THR A 111 9.30 11.28 -0.75
N GLY A 112 9.10 10.71 -1.93
CA GLY A 112 10.20 10.45 -2.87
C GLY A 112 10.86 11.72 -3.37
N TRP A 113 10.07 12.76 -3.65
CA TRP A 113 10.56 14.06 -4.10
C TRP A 113 11.35 14.80 -3.02
N SER A 114 10.95 14.73 -1.76
CA SER A 114 11.69 15.36 -0.66
C SER A 114 13.07 14.75 -0.41
N LEU A 115 13.35 13.58 -1.00
CA LEU A 115 14.64 12.89 -0.95
C LEU A 115 15.57 13.21 -2.14
N ILE A 116 15.13 14.04 -3.10
CA ILE A 116 15.91 14.52 -4.26
C ILE A 116 16.68 15.79 -3.90
#